data_AF-A0A5A9YYN6-F1
#
_entry.id   AF-A0A5A9YYN6-F1
#
_cell.length_a   1.000
_cell.length_b   1.000
_cell.length_c   1.000
_cell.angle_alpha   90.00
_cell.angle_beta   90.00
_cell.angle_gamma   90.00
#
_symmetry.space_group_name_H-M   'P 1'
#
loop_
_entity.id
_entity.type
_entity.pdbx_description
1 polymer ?
#
loop_
_entity_poly.entity_id
_entity_poly.type
_entity_poly.pdbx_seq_one_letter_code
_entity_poly.pdbx_strand_id
1 'polypeptide(L)'
;MVLGKRMVRYVRGTSSLPPARAARVWSNSEIAFIAPYVTGDVVNVSAWEDQDKEGRHYRDYFSSADSYETTNFEGWRGAGVRADHVVDLQSAAPDDLLDRYDLVFNHTTLEHIFDIHQAFRTMGSMSRDAMLVIVPFMQHLHGPEDGDFWRPSPYAMRRLHKESGLTVLREAAGPKGGKVRYLSYFSSKKPDRWKDSGIESKGDCEAILRDPL
;
A
#
# COMPACT_ATOMS: atom_id res chain seq x y z
N MET A 1 12.21 28.42 -6.32
CA MET A 1 10.75 28.59 -6.45
C MET A 1 10.10 27.47 -5.64
N VAL A 2 9.69 27.74 -4.40
CA VAL A 2 9.15 26.72 -3.49
C VAL A 2 7.71 26.44 -3.91
N LEU A 3 7.45 25.27 -4.51
CA LEU A 3 6.08 24.84 -4.78
C LEU A 3 5.34 24.77 -3.44
N GLY A 4 4.25 25.53 -3.35
CA GLY A 4 3.42 25.62 -2.15
C GLY A 4 2.94 24.23 -1.72
N LYS A 5 3.12 23.94 -0.42
CA LYS A 5 2.48 22.82 0.27
C LYS A 5 0.98 22.89 -0.01
N ARG A 6 0.49 22.12 -0.99
CA ARG A 6 -0.94 21.88 -1.15
C ARG A 6 -1.37 21.09 0.08
N MET A 7 -1.99 21.79 1.01
CA MET A 7 -2.69 21.20 2.13
C MET A 7 -3.73 20.24 1.55
N VAL A 8 -3.44 18.93 1.57
CA VAL A 8 -4.44 17.92 1.23
C VAL A 8 -5.56 18.10 2.25
N ARG A 9 -6.72 18.55 1.77
CA ARG A 9 -7.92 18.63 2.59
C ARG A 9 -8.23 17.21 3.05
N TYR A 10 -8.00 16.94 4.33
CA TYR A 10 -8.52 15.76 5.00
C TYR A 10 -10.01 15.65 4.66
N VAL A 11 -10.43 14.53 4.08
CA VAL A 11 -11.82 14.32 3.66
C VAL A 11 -12.71 14.34 4.91
N ARG A 12 -13.22 15.52 5.29
CA ARG A 12 -14.33 15.67 6.22
C ARG A 12 -15.60 15.30 5.44
N GLY A 13 -16.08 14.07 5.60
CA GLY A 13 -17.33 13.66 4.97
C GLY A 13 -17.61 12.16 4.84
N THR A 14 -16.85 11.28 5.48
CA THR A 14 -17.04 9.81 5.31
C THR A 14 -18.22 9.23 6.10
N SER A 15 -18.91 10.00 6.94
CA SER A 15 -19.94 9.49 7.86
C SER A 15 -21.22 8.99 7.17
N SER A 16 -21.45 9.34 5.90
CA SER A 16 -22.61 8.87 5.12
C SER A 16 -22.29 7.72 4.16
N LEU A 17 -21.01 7.36 4.00
CA LEU A 17 -20.61 6.29 3.09
C LEU A 17 -20.71 4.92 3.79
N PRO A 18 -21.00 3.83 3.04
CA PRO A 18 -20.81 2.49 3.55
C PRO A 18 -19.37 2.30 4.09
N PRO A 19 -19.16 1.62 5.22
CA PRO A 19 -17.85 1.56 5.88
C PRO A 19 -16.68 1.12 4.98
N ALA A 20 -16.87 0.08 4.17
CA ALA A 20 -15.83 -0.40 3.25
C ALA A 20 -15.45 0.66 2.20
N ARG A 21 -16.44 1.40 1.69
CA ARG A 21 -16.21 2.51 0.76
C ARG A 21 -15.50 3.68 1.45
N ALA A 22 -15.87 4.01 2.68
CA ALA A 22 -15.18 5.04 3.46
C ALA A 22 -13.67 4.72 3.65
N ALA A 23 -13.34 3.45 3.95
CA ALA A 23 -11.96 3.00 4.05
C ALA A 23 -11.22 3.10 2.70
N ARG A 24 -11.89 2.72 1.60
CA ARG A 24 -11.34 2.84 0.24
C ARG A 24 -11.02 4.29 -0.12
N VAL A 25 -11.98 5.20 0.03
CA VAL A 25 -11.80 6.65 -0.22
C VAL A 25 -10.66 7.22 0.61
N TRP A 26 -10.57 6.86 1.89
CA TRP A 26 -9.45 7.25 2.74
C TRP A 26 -8.12 6.73 2.19
N SER A 27 -8.03 5.46 1.85
CA SER A 27 -6.77 4.89 1.35
C SER A 27 -6.34 5.50 0.01
N ASN A 28 -7.29 5.78 -0.90
CA ASN A 28 -7.02 6.47 -2.15
C ASN A 28 -6.49 7.90 -1.90
N SER A 29 -6.93 8.56 -0.82
CA SER A 29 -6.39 9.87 -0.43
C SER A 29 -4.95 9.79 0.11
N GLU A 30 -4.57 8.71 0.79
CA GLU A 30 -3.18 8.49 1.19
C GLU A 30 -2.28 8.24 -0.04
N ILE A 31 -2.77 7.49 -1.03
CA ILE A 31 -2.06 7.31 -2.31
C ILE A 31 -1.89 8.66 -3.02
N ALA A 32 -2.97 9.46 -3.13
CA ALA A 32 -2.93 10.78 -3.74
C ALA A 32 -1.99 11.78 -3.04
N PHE A 33 -1.78 11.60 -1.73
CA PHE A 33 -0.83 12.41 -0.97
C PHE A 33 0.63 12.02 -1.29
N ILE A 34 0.93 10.73 -1.42
CA ILE A 34 2.29 10.20 -1.61
C ILE A 34 2.72 10.26 -3.07
N ALA A 35 1.84 9.87 -4.00
CA ALA A 35 2.16 9.64 -5.40
C ALA A 35 2.82 10.83 -6.13
N PRO A 36 2.50 12.12 -5.85
CA PRO A 36 3.18 13.25 -6.49
C PRO A 36 4.69 13.35 -6.23
N TYR A 37 5.21 12.66 -5.21
CA TYR A 37 6.63 12.64 -4.86
C TYR A 37 7.38 11.44 -5.44
N VAL A 38 6.66 10.52 -6.08
CA VAL A 38 7.20 9.28 -6.63
C VAL A 38 7.56 9.52 -8.09
N THR A 39 8.82 9.27 -8.43
CA THR A 39 9.37 9.30 -9.79
C THR A 39 10.13 8.00 -10.05
N GLY A 40 10.48 7.72 -11.31
CA GLY A 40 11.12 6.46 -11.68
C GLY A 40 10.11 5.35 -11.95
N ASP A 41 10.54 4.11 -11.77
CA ASP A 41 9.74 2.93 -12.12
C ASP A 41 8.85 2.49 -10.95
N VAL A 42 7.55 2.31 -11.22
CA VAL A 42 6.56 1.87 -10.22
C VAL A 42 5.99 0.52 -10.62
N VAL A 43 5.79 -0.35 -9.63
CA VAL A 43 5.02 -1.59 -9.80
C VAL A 43 3.90 -1.68 -8.77
N ASN A 44 2.68 -1.99 -9.22
CA ASN A 44 1.60 -2.42 -8.34
C ASN A 44 1.58 -3.94 -8.30
N VAL A 45 1.93 -4.50 -7.15
CA VAL A 45 2.08 -5.94 -6.95
C VAL A 45 0.77 -6.55 -6.51
N SER A 46 0.34 -7.60 -7.21
CA SER A 46 -0.99 -8.21 -7.05
C SER A 46 -2.12 -7.20 -7.32
N ALA A 47 -1.99 -6.46 -8.42
CA ALA A 47 -2.85 -5.33 -8.75
C ALA A 47 -4.31 -5.71 -9.06
N TRP A 48 -4.57 -6.98 -9.37
CA TRP A 48 -5.81 -7.45 -9.99
C TRP A 48 -6.12 -6.61 -11.24
N GLU A 49 -7.24 -5.89 -11.24
CA GLU A 49 -7.68 -4.99 -12.32
C GLU A 49 -7.10 -3.57 -12.22
N ASP A 50 -6.23 -3.29 -11.25
CA ASP A 50 -5.65 -1.96 -10.97
C ASP A 50 -6.69 -0.86 -10.69
N GLN A 51 -7.95 -1.21 -10.41
CA GLN A 51 -9.03 -0.26 -10.18
C GLN A 51 -9.06 0.28 -8.74
N ASP A 52 -9.24 1.59 -8.59
CA ASP A 52 -9.31 2.26 -7.29
C ASP A 52 -10.69 2.16 -6.61
N LYS A 53 -11.65 1.51 -7.29
CA LYS A 53 -13.06 1.32 -6.90
C LYS A 53 -13.85 2.62 -6.69
N GLU A 54 -13.35 3.75 -7.20
CA GLU A 54 -14.03 5.04 -7.30
C GLU A 54 -14.05 5.58 -8.75
N GLY A 55 -13.84 4.68 -9.73
CA GLY A 55 -13.95 4.97 -11.16
C GLY A 55 -12.63 5.35 -11.85
N ARG A 56 -11.49 5.19 -11.18
CA ARG A 56 -10.14 5.40 -11.74
C ARG A 56 -9.28 4.15 -11.58
N HIS A 57 -8.04 4.21 -12.06
CA HIS A 57 -7.03 3.18 -11.81
C HIS A 57 -5.94 3.72 -10.88
N TYR A 58 -5.27 2.82 -10.15
CA TYR A 58 -4.17 3.21 -9.25
C TYR A 58 -3.00 3.83 -10.02
N ARG A 59 -2.75 3.41 -11.26
CA ARG A 59 -1.76 4.04 -12.12
C ARG A 59 -1.97 5.54 -12.33
N ASP A 60 -3.23 6.00 -12.30
CA ASP A 60 -3.56 7.41 -12.54
C ASP A 60 -3.11 8.34 -11.40
N TYR A 61 -2.72 7.78 -10.24
CA TYR A 61 -2.19 8.54 -9.12
C TYR A 61 -0.68 8.82 -9.32
N PHE A 62 0.06 7.90 -9.93
CA PHE A 62 1.50 7.96 -10.12
C PHE A 62 1.89 8.68 -11.42
N SER A 63 1.28 9.83 -11.70
CA SER A 63 1.49 10.60 -12.94
C SER A 63 2.91 11.16 -13.11
N SER A 64 3.72 11.12 -12.06
CA SER A 64 5.12 11.56 -12.07
C SER A 64 6.12 10.40 -12.21
N ALA A 65 5.63 9.16 -12.31
CA ALA A 65 6.46 7.99 -12.58
C ALA A 65 6.90 7.95 -14.05
N ASP A 66 8.09 7.41 -14.30
CA ASP A 66 8.63 7.18 -15.65
C ASP A 66 7.97 5.94 -16.29
N SER A 67 7.64 4.93 -15.46
CA SER A 67 6.89 3.75 -15.87
C SER A 67 5.96 3.26 -14.76
N TYR A 68 4.90 2.53 -15.15
CA TYR A 68 3.98 1.87 -14.23
C TYR A 68 3.60 0.50 -14.78
N GLU A 69 4.00 -0.54 -14.06
CA GLU A 69 3.73 -1.94 -14.37
C GLU A 69 2.85 -2.57 -13.28
N THR A 70 2.21 -3.68 -13.61
CA THR A 70 1.39 -4.46 -12.69
C THR A 70 1.89 -5.90 -12.64
N THR A 71 1.76 -6.53 -11.47
CA THR A 71 1.94 -7.98 -11.35
C THR A 71 0.66 -8.63 -10.86
N ASN A 72 0.43 -9.87 -11.28
CA ASN A 72 -0.61 -10.74 -10.75
C ASN A 72 -0.05 -12.15 -10.57
N PHE A 73 -0.78 -12.97 -9.81
CA PHE A 73 -0.51 -14.40 -9.70
C PHE A 73 -1.82 -15.17 -9.87
N GLU A 74 -1.74 -16.48 -10.09
CA GLU A 74 -2.90 -17.33 -10.22
C GLU A 74 -3.86 -17.23 -9.01
N GLY A 75 -5.11 -17.67 -9.18
CA GLY A 75 -6.15 -17.63 -8.15
C GLY A 75 -7.37 -16.79 -8.55
N TRP A 76 -8.36 -16.71 -7.66
CA TRP A 76 -9.68 -16.12 -7.93
C TRP A 76 -9.62 -14.67 -8.45
N ARG A 77 -8.68 -13.86 -7.94
CA ARG A 77 -8.49 -12.44 -8.31
C ARG A 77 -7.22 -12.17 -9.12
N GLY A 78 -6.66 -13.16 -9.80
CA GLY A 78 -5.49 -12.93 -10.65
C GLY A 78 -5.43 -13.81 -11.89
N ALA A 79 -6.10 -14.98 -11.88
CA ALA A 79 -6.26 -15.79 -13.07
C ALA A 79 -7.09 -15.05 -14.14
N GLY A 80 -6.53 -14.94 -15.35
CA GLY A 80 -7.22 -14.35 -16.50
C GLY A 80 -7.20 -12.81 -16.56
N VAL A 81 -6.62 -12.13 -15.56
CA VAL A 81 -6.43 -10.68 -15.59
C VAL A 81 -5.02 -10.36 -16.08
N ARG A 82 -4.93 -9.62 -17.18
CA ARG A 82 -3.65 -9.24 -17.79
C ARG A 82 -2.85 -8.39 -16.81
N ALA A 83 -1.64 -8.84 -16.51
CA ALA A 83 -0.59 -8.08 -15.84
C ALA A 83 0.67 -8.07 -16.72
N ASP A 84 1.61 -7.19 -16.40
CA ASP A 84 2.90 -7.13 -17.08
C ASP A 84 3.79 -8.30 -16.67
N HIS A 85 3.67 -8.75 -15.42
CA HIS A 85 4.44 -9.87 -14.86
C HIS A 85 3.58 -10.85 -14.07
N VAL A 86 4.03 -12.10 -14.03
CA VAL A 86 3.49 -13.13 -13.12
C VAL A 86 4.43 -13.24 -11.92
N VAL A 87 3.94 -12.91 -10.71
CA VAL A 87 4.76 -12.90 -9.48
C VAL A 87 4.01 -13.55 -8.33
N ASP A 88 4.47 -14.73 -7.91
CA ASP A 88 4.05 -15.34 -6.65
C ASP A 88 4.78 -14.67 -5.47
N LEU A 89 4.03 -13.97 -4.63
CA LEU A 89 4.56 -13.34 -3.43
C LEU A 89 5.03 -14.34 -2.36
N GLN A 90 4.62 -15.59 -2.42
CA GLN A 90 5.09 -16.64 -1.50
C GLN A 90 6.39 -17.31 -1.98
N SER A 91 6.94 -16.86 -3.11
CA SER A 91 8.19 -17.33 -3.69
C SER A 91 9.21 -16.19 -3.77
N ALA A 92 10.47 -16.50 -4.06
CA ALA A 92 11.48 -15.48 -4.33
C ALA A 92 11.08 -14.62 -5.55
N ALA A 93 11.49 -13.35 -5.56
CA ALA A 93 11.26 -12.49 -6.71
C ALA A 93 11.99 -13.03 -7.95
N PRO A 94 11.40 -12.94 -9.15
CA PRO A 94 12.10 -13.24 -10.39
C PRO A 94 13.37 -12.39 -10.54
N ASP A 95 14.44 -12.98 -11.07
CA ASP A 95 15.75 -12.35 -11.17
C ASP A 95 15.72 -11.02 -11.95
N ASP A 96 14.90 -10.93 -12.99
CA ASP A 96 14.74 -9.75 -13.82
C ASP A 96 13.93 -8.62 -13.16
N LEU A 97 13.36 -8.88 -11.97
CA LEU A 97 12.62 -7.90 -11.17
C LEU A 97 13.39 -7.45 -9.93
N LEU A 98 14.56 -8.02 -9.63
CA LEU A 98 15.38 -7.64 -8.48
C LEU A 98 15.88 -6.20 -8.60
N ASP A 99 15.65 -5.40 -7.54
CA ASP A 99 15.96 -3.96 -7.44
C ASP A 99 15.52 -3.13 -8.67
N ARG A 100 14.47 -3.58 -9.36
CA ARG A 100 13.99 -2.99 -10.61
C ARG A 100 13.19 -1.70 -10.39
N TYR A 101 12.39 -1.63 -9.34
CA TYR A 101 11.39 -0.56 -9.20
C TYR A 101 11.78 0.46 -8.13
N ASP A 102 11.68 1.75 -8.44
CA ASP A 102 11.87 2.81 -7.45
C ASP A 102 10.78 2.81 -6.38
N LEU A 103 9.56 2.37 -6.73
CA LEU A 103 8.48 2.10 -5.79
C LEU A 103 7.79 0.75 -6.07
N VAL A 104 7.66 -0.06 -5.03
CA VAL A 104 6.76 -1.22 -5.00
C VAL A 104 5.50 -0.86 -4.20
N PHE A 105 4.35 -0.88 -4.86
CA PHE A 105 3.04 -0.57 -4.29
C PHE A 105 2.22 -1.86 -4.10
N ASN A 106 1.53 -1.99 -2.97
CA ASN A 106 0.54 -3.04 -2.75
C ASN A 106 -0.68 -2.51 -1.98
N HIS A 107 -1.87 -2.95 -2.39
CA HIS A 107 -3.14 -2.50 -1.81
C HIS A 107 -4.10 -3.66 -1.58
N THR A 108 -4.44 -3.94 -0.32
CA THR A 108 -5.47 -4.91 0.08
C THR A 108 -5.31 -6.28 -0.59
N THR A 109 -4.10 -6.86 -0.47
CA THR A 109 -3.81 -8.23 -0.90
C THR A 109 -3.10 -9.03 0.19
N LEU A 110 -2.20 -8.43 0.95
CA LEU A 110 -1.33 -9.15 1.91
C LEU A 110 -2.10 -9.86 3.03
N GLU A 111 -3.32 -9.41 3.34
CA GLU A 111 -4.23 -10.11 4.23
C GLU A 111 -4.57 -11.53 3.75
N HIS A 112 -4.47 -11.77 2.44
CA HIS A 112 -4.80 -13.02 1.76
C HIS A 112 -3.60 -13.97 1.61
N ILE A 113 -2.40 -13.57 2.04
CA ILE A 113 -1.17 -14.34 1.85
C ILE A 113 -0.73 -14.96 3.17
N PHE A 114 -0.67 -16.28 3.22
CA PHE A 114 -0.32 -16.99 4.46
C PHE A 114 1.11 -16.67 4.90
N ASP A 115 2.12 -16.87 4.04
CA ASP A 115 3.50 -16.47 4.34
C ASP A 115 3.73 -14.98 4.03
N ILE A 116 3.17 -14.12 4.88
CA ILE A 116 3.31 -12.67 4.76
C ILE A 116 4.77 -12.21 4.90
N HIS A 117 5.60 -12.95 5.65
CA HIS A 117 7.03 -12.59 5.77
C HIS A 117 7.76 -12.79 4.44
N GLN A 118 7.49 -13.88 3.71
CA GLN A 118 8.03 -14.07 2.37
C GLN A 118 7.51 -13.01 1.40
N ALA A 119 6.22 -12.68 1.43
CA ALA A 119 5.66 -11.61 0.60
C ALA A 119 6.40 -10.27 0.77
N PHE A 120 6.68 -9.90 2.02
CA PHE A 120 7.45 -8.70 2.32
C PHE A 120 8.90 -8.79 1.84
N ARG A 121 9.56 -9.94 1.94
CA ARG A 121 10.92 -10.13 1.39
C ARG A 121 10.93 -9.98 -0.13
N THR A 122 9.98 -10.60 -0.82
CA THR A 122 9.83 -10.57 -2.27
C THR A 122 9.60 -9.15 -2.78
N MET A 123 8.65 -8.42 -2.18
CA MET A 123 8.44 -6.99 -2.50
C MET A 123 9.68 -6.14 -2.19
N GLY A 124 10.32 -6.39 -1.04
CA GLY A 124 11.54 -5.69 -0.65
C GLY A 124 12.72 -5.93 -1.60
N SER A 125 12.84 -7.13 -2.17
CA SER A 125 13.86 -7.43 -3.18
C SER A 125 13.56 -6.84 -4.55
N MET A 126 12.29 -6.61 -4.89
CA MET A 126 11.91 -5.93 -6.14
C MET A 126 12.12 -4.40 -6.07
N SER A 127 12.04 -3.85 -4.85
CA SER A 127 12.17 -2.42 -4.61
C SER A 127 13.63 -1.97 -4.59
N ARG A 128 14.01 -1.07 -5.48
CA ARG A 128 15.29 -0.33 -5.44
C ARG A 128 15.36 0.67 -4.29
N ASP A 129 14.22 1.18 -3.84
CA ASP A 129 14.15 2.20 -2.81
C ASP A 129 12.90 2.09 -1.93
N ALA A 130 11.71 2.38 -2.46
CA ALA A 130 10.53 2.60 -1.64
C ALA A 130 9.50 1.47 -1.73
N MET A 131 8.70 1.35 -0.66
CA MET A 131 7.47 0.56 -0.63
C MET A 131 6.32 1.37 -0.08
N LEU A 132 5.17 1.32 -0.74
CA LEU A 132 3.87 1.79 -0.25
C LEU A 132 2.95 0.59 -0.07
N VAL A 133 2.58 0.31 1.18
CA VAL A 133 1.73 -0.83 1.52
C VAL A 133 0.48 -0.35 2.24
N ILE A 134 -0.68 -0.79 1.77
CA ILE A 134 -1.97 -0.51 2.40
C ILE A 134 -2.70 -1.82 2.68
N VAL A 135 -3.06 -2.08 3.95
CA VAL A 135 -3.66 -3.34 4.41
C VAL A 135 -4.87 -3.10 5.30
N PRO A 136 -5.85 -4.03 5.33
CA PRO A 136 -6.94 -3.94 6.27
C PRO A 136 -6.48 -4.28 7.71
N PHE A 137 -6.83 -3.42 8.65
CA PHE A 137 -6.63 -3.65 10.08
C PHE A 137 -7.92 -4.05 10.79
N MET A 138 -9.02 -3.40 10.42
CA MET A 138 -10.35 -3.74 10.93
C MET A 138 -11.31 -3.83 9.74
N GLN A 139 -11.75 -5.04 9.42
CA GLN A 139 -12.68 -5.34 8.33
C GLN A 139 -13.24 -6.75 8.56
N HIS A 140 -14.50 -6.98 8.23
CA HIS A 140 -15.05 -8.34 8.20
C HIS A 140 -14.20 -9.26 7.33
N LEU A 141 -14.12 -10.53 7.72
CA LEU A 141 -13.47 -11.55 6.91
C LEU A 141 -14.38 -11.87 5.70
N HIS A 142 -13.79 -11.99 4.52
CA HIS A 142 -14.50 -12.29 3.28
C HIS A 142 -14.92 -13.77 3.22
N GLY A 143 -14.15 -14.66 3.83
CA GLY A 143 -14.42 -16.10 3.89
C GLY A 143 -13.18 -16.95 3.61
N PRO A 144 -13.27 -18.29 3.77
CA PRO A 144 -12.13 -19.19 3.51
C PRO A 144 -11.73 -19.24 2.03
N GLU A 145 -12.66 -18.98 1.10
CA GLU A 145 -12.39 -18.97 -0.35
C GLU A 145 -11.45 -17.84 -0.78
N ASP A 146 -11.49 -16.70 -0.09
CA ASP A 146 -10.63 -15.54 -0.34
C ASP A 146 -9.30 -15.61 0.46
N GLY A 147 -9.12 -16.59 1.33
CA GLY A 147 -7.86 -16.79 2.09
C GLY A 147 -7.56 -15.71 3.12
N ASP A 148 -8.54 -15.21 3.86
CA ASP A 148 -8.39 -14.06 4.77
C ASP A 148 -7.61 -14.39 6.07
N PHE A 149 -6.28 -14.46 6.00
CA PHE A 149 -5.39 -14.92 7.08
C PHE A 149 -5.03 -13.82 8.09
N TRP A 150 -4.88 -12.58 7.64
CA TRP A 150 -4.27 -11.53 8.46
C TRP A 150 -5.13 -10.28 8.64
N ARG A 151 -5.02 -9.69 9.83
CA ARG A 151 -5.34 -8.29 10.12
C ARG A 151 -4.08 -7.67 10.74
N PRO A 152 -3.11 -7.20 9.91
CA PRO A 152 -1.80 -6.82 10.41
C PRO A 152 -1.90 -5.66 11.40
N SER A 153 -1.31 -5.82 12.58
CA SER A 153 -1.20 -4.73 13.54
C SER A 153 -0.14 -3.70 13.12
N PRO A 154 -0.18 -2.46 13.62
CA PRO A 154 0.89 -1.47 13.39
C PRO A 154 2.29 -1.99 13.76
N TYR A 155 2.41 -2.79 14.84
CA TYR A 155 3.68 -3.37 15.25
C TYR A 155 4.19 -4.42 14.26
N ALA A 156 3.30 -5.25 13.73
CA ALA A 156 3.65 -6.23 12.70
C ALA A 156 4.14 -5.52 11.44
N MET A 157 3.43 -4.50 10.98
CA MET A 157 3.80 -3.72 9.79
C MET A 157 5.18 -3.08 9.93
N ARG A 158 5.44 -2.38 11.04
CA ARG A 158 6.77 -1.79 11.32
C ARG A 158 7.89 -2.82 11.27
N ARG A 159 7.65 -4.02 11.81
CA ARG A 159 8.63 -5.10 11.84
C ARG A 159 8.84 -5.74 10.46
N LEU A 160 7.77 -6.01 9.73
CA LEU A 160 7.81 -6.59 8.38
C LEU A 160 8.58 -5.67 7.40
N HIS A 161 8.30 -4.37 7.39
CA HIS A 161 9.07 -3.40 6.60
C HIS A 161 10.55 -3.39 6.97
N LYS A 162 10.87 -3.41 8.28
CA LYS A 162 12.25 -3.43 8.77
C LYS A 162 12.99 -4.71 8.37
N GLU A 163 12.35 -5.86 8.50
CA GLU A 163 12.92 -7.17 8.12
C GLU A 163 13.18 -7.26 6.60
N SER A 164 12.44 -6.50 5.79
CA SER A 164 12.71 -6.32 4.35
C SER A 164 13.77 -5.27 4.01
N GLY A 165 14.43 -4.68 5.02
CA GLY A 165 15.49 -3.69 4.81
C GLY A 165 15.00 -2.26 4.57
N LEU A 166 13.74 -1.94 4.88
CA LEU A 166 13.19 -0.59 4.72
C LEU A 166 12.94 0.10 6.06
N THR A 167 13.14 1.41 6.08
CA THR A 167 12.76 2.28 7.20
C THR A 167 11.39 2.88 6.92
N VAL A 168 10.44 2.71 7.85
CA VAL A 168 9.12 3.37 7.77
C VAL A 168 9.30 4.87 7.97
N LEU A 169 8.90 5.65 6.97
CA LEU A 169 8.94 7.12 6.99
C LEU A 169 7.58 7.72 7.34
N ARG A 170 6.51 7.07 6.90
CA ARG A 170 5.14 7.46 7.19
C ARG A 170 4.32 6.22 7.51
N GLU A 171 3.47 6.36 8.52
CA GLU A 171 2.38 5.44 8.78
C GLU A 171 1.10 6.26 8.99
N ALA A 172 -0.03 5.77 8.55
CA ALA A 172 -1.33 6.39 8.74
C ALA A 172 -2.41 5.33 8.90
N ALA A 173 -3.47 5.66 9.63
CA ALA A 173 -4.59 4.77 9.87
C ALA A 173 -5.90 5.41 9.44
N GLY A 174 -6.84 4.58 9.00
CA GLY A 174 -8.20 4.99 8.68
C GLY A 174 -8.84 5.80 9.80
N PRO A 175 -9.85 6.65 9.47
CA PRO A 175 -10.40 7.63 10.39
C PRO A 175 -10.91 7.01 11.70
N LYS A 176 -10.76 7.76 12.80
CA LYS A 176 -11.25 7.37 14.14
C LYS A 176 -12.75 7.06 14.11
N GLY A 177 -13.17 5.99 14.79
CA GLY A 177 -14.56 5.53 14.82
C GLY A 177 -15.07 4.88 13.52
N GLY A 178 -14.22 4.71 12.50
CA GLY A 178 -14.60 3.99 11.28
C GLY A 178 -14.79 2.50 11.55
N LYS A 179 -15.88 1.89 11.06
CA LYS A 179 -16.15 0.44 11.21
C LYS A 179 -15.27 -0.46 10.33
N VAL A 180 -14.71 0.11 9.26
CA VAL A 180 -13.66 -0.53 8.46
C VAL A 180 -12.48 0.43 8.42
N ARG A 181 -11.27 -0.07 8.71
CA ARG A 181 -10.05 0.73 8.82
C ARG A 181 -8.89 0.01 8.21
N TYR A 182 -8.16 0.74 7.38
CA TYR A 182 -6.92 0.28 6.77
C TYR A 182 -5.74 0.98 7.46
N LEU A 183 -4.56 0.41 7.31
CA LEU A 183 -3.29 1.05 7.61
C LEU A 183 -2.56 1.34 6.31
N SER A 184 -1.82 2.45 6.27
CA SER A 184 -0.98 2.86 5.16
C SER A 184 0.45 3.03 5.68
N TYR A 185 1.42 2.46 4.97
CA TYR A 185 2.83 2.51 5.31
C TYR A 185 3.64 2.90 4.08
N PHE A 186 4.39 3.98 4.21
CA PHE A 186 5.43 4.36 3.25
C PHE A 186 6.80 4.19 3.89
N SER A 187 7.67 3.46 3.20
CA SER A 187 8.99 3.09 3.70
C SER A 187 10.03 3.17 2.59
N SER A 188 11.29 3.32 2.96
CA SER A 188 12.40 3.49 2.02
C SER A 188 13.69 2.85 2.52
N LYS A 189 14.47 2.30 1.58
CA LYS A 189 15.86 1.86 1.78
C LYS A 189 16.81 3.07 1.88
N LYS A 190 16.44 4.22 1.32
CA LYS A 190 17.21 5.47 1.26
C LYS A 190 16.42 6.63 1.91
N PRO A 191 16.15 6.57 3.24
CA PRO A 191 15.26 7.51 3.91
C PRO A 191 15.63 8.99 3.69
N ASP A 192 16.92 9.30 3.62
CA ASP A 192 17.42 10.66 3.40
C ASP A 192 16.94 11.32 2.09
N ARG A 193 16.59 10.53 1.07
CA ARG A 193 16.04 11.03 -0.21
C ARG A 193 14.70 11.74 -0.01
N TRP A 194 13.98 11.41 1.05
CA TRP A 194 12.57 11.81 1.24
C TRP A 194 12.38 12.98 2.21
N LYS A 195 13.44 13.51 2.81
CA LYS A 195 13.37 14.57 3.84
C LYS A 195 12.59 15.82 3.40
N ASP A 196 12.76 16.23 2.14
CA ASP A 196 12.11 17.44 1.62
C ASP A 196 10.73 17.19 0.99
N SER A 197 10.27 15.93 0.95
CA SER A 197 8.96 15.56 0.38
C SER A 197 7.79 15.94 1.28
N GLY A 198 8.01 16.15 2.58
CA GLY A 198 6.92 16.32 3.55
C GLY A 198 6.15 15.03 3.89
N ILE A 199 6.55 13.89 3.31
CA ILE A 199 5.95 12.57 3.60
C ILE A 199 6.23 12.14 5.05
N GLU A 200 7.38 12.50 5.61
CA GLU A 200 7.88 12.10 6.95
C GLU A 200 6.98 12.50 8.13
N SER A 201 5.89 13.23 7.90
CA SER A 201 4.92 13.49 8.96
C SER A 201 4.34 12.16 9.45
N LYS A 202 4.74 11.73 10.65
CA LYS A 202 4.19 10.56 11.32
C LYS A 202 2.68 10.76 11.49
N GLY A 203 1.88 10.00 10.75
CA GLY A 203 0.51 9.76 11.17
C GLY A 203 0.55 8.88 12.41
N ASP A 204 -0.38 9.11 13.34
CA ASP A 204 -0.44 8.36 14.58
C ASP A 204 -1.22 7.05 14.37
N CYS A 205 -0.54 6.02 13.87
CA CYS A 205 -1.08 4.66 13.86
C CYS A 205 -1.23 4.07 15.26
N GLU A 206 -0.77 4.70 16.33
CA GLU A 206 -1.01 4.21 17.70
C GLU A 206 -2.35 4.72 18.23
N ALA A 207 -2.85 5.84 17.72
CA ALA A 207 -4.18 6.35 18.04
C ALA A 207 -5.29 5.33 17.71
N ILE A 208 -5.10 4.48 16.68
CA ILE A 208 -6.05 3.41 16.36
C ILE A 208 -6.12 2.33 17.45
N LEU A 209 -5.02 2.09 18.17
CA LEU A 209 -4.95 1.07 19.22
C LEU A 209 -5.69 1.45 20.49
N ARG A 210 -6.04 2.74 20.63
CA ARG A 210 -6.76 3.30 21.77
C ARG A 210 -8.22 3.59 21.46
N ASP A 211 -8.66 3.32 20.23
CA ASP A 211 -10.04 3.50 19.81
C ASP A 211 -10.84 2.28 20.27
N PRO A 212 -11.93 2.44 21.04
CA PRO A 212 -12.80 1.32 21.37
C PRO A 212 -13.40 0.73 20.09
N LEU A 213 -13.33 -0.60 19.96
CA LEU A 213 -13.94 -1.38 18.88
C LEU A 213 -15.47 -1.33 18.95
#